data_AF-A0A4V6E9G4-F1
#
_entry.id   AF-A0A4V6E9G4-F1
#
_cell.length_a   1.000
_cell.length_b   1.000
_cell.length_c   1.000
_cell.angle_alpha   90.00
_cell.angle_beta   90.00
_cell.angle_gamma   90.00
#
_symmetry.space_group_name_H-M   'P 1'
#
loop_
_entity.id
_entity.type
_entity.pdbx_description
1 polymer ?
#
loop_
_entity_poly.entity_id
_entity_poly.type
_entity_poly.pdbx_seq_one_letter_code
_entity_poly.pdbx_strand_id
1 'polypeptide(L)' 'FVNTGCPRITTDDGPRFHKPMLTPGEYEAAIGEKPLDSIEFDTFHDTW' A
#
# COMPACT_ATOMS: atom_id res chain seq x y z
N PHE A 1 -0.32 -6.78 7.01
CA PHE A 1 0.46 -5.67 7.62
C PHE A 1 0.40 -4.49 6.68
N VAL A 2 0.73 -3.29 7.17
CA VAL A 2 0.78 -2.07 6.37
C VAL A 2 2.24 -1.65 6.25
N ASN A 3 2.72 -1.50 5.01
CA ASN A 3 4.09 -1.10 4.70
C ASN A 3 4.15 0.42 4.51
N THR A 4 4.88 1.10 5.38
CA THR A 4 5.19 2.54 5.27
C THR A 4 6.63 2.79 4.83
N GLY A 5 7.33 1.74 4.39
CA GLY A 5 8.71 1.78 3.92
C GLY A 5 8.76 1.97 2.41
N CYS A 6 9.68 1.26 1.74
CA CYS A 6 9.77 1.32 0.28
C CYS A 6 8.46 0.80 -0.35
N PRO A 7 7.75 1.61 -1.15
CA PRO A 7 6.45 1.23 -1.71
C PRO A 7 6.55 -0.01 -2.62
N ARG A 8 7.72 -0.24 -3.22
CA ARG A 8 7.98 -1.42 -4.07
C ARG A 8 7.94 -2.74 -3.33
N ILE A 9 8.11 -2.78 -2.00
CA ILE A 9 8.00 -4.03 -1.24
C ILE A 9 6.58 -4.60 -1.36
N THR A 10 5.57 -3.75 -1.26
CA THR A 10 4.18 -4.17 -1.35
C THR A 10 3.86 -4.66 -2.77
N THR A 11 4.28 -3.92 -3.79
CA THR A 11 3.97 -4.21 -5.20
C THR A 11 4.78 -5.38 -5.77
N ASP A 12 6.10 -5.42 -5.55
CA ASP A 12 6.99 -6.37 -6.21
C ASP A 12 7.22 -7.65 -5.36
N ASP A 13 7.39 -7.48 -4.05
CA ASP A 13 7.68 -8.58 -3.13
C ASP A 13 6.43 -9.13 -2.42
N GLY A 14 5.28 -8.45 -2.55
CA GLY A 14 4.00 -8.83 -1.94
C GLY A 14 3.66 -10.33 -2.03
N PRO A 15 3.78 -10.98 -3.21
CA PRO A 15 3.49 -12.41 -3.36
C PRO A 15 4.41 -13.36 -2.58
N ARG A 16 5.56 -12.87 -2.09
CA ARG A 16 6.52 -13.68 -1.32
C ARG A 16 6.16 -13.76 0.17
N PHE A 17 5.23 -12.94 0.65
CA PHE A 17 4.82 -12.92 2.05
C PHE A 17 3.63 -13.85 2.30
N HIS A 18 3.69 -14.60 3.41
CA HIS A 18 2.63 -15.52 3.85
C HIS A 18 1.36 -14.81 4.39
N LYS A 19 1.44 -13.50 4.63
CA LYS A 19 0.35 -12.63 5.09
C LYS A 19 0.27 -11.43 4.16
N PRO A 20 -0.94 -10.87 3.92
CA PRO A 20 -1.10 -9.71 3.06
C PRO A 20 -0.21 -8.54 3.49
N MET A 21 0.45 -7.93 2.52
CA MET A 21 1.17 -6.66 2.65
C MET A 21 0.38 -5.61 1.90
N LEU A 22 0.05 -4.52 2.57
CA LEU A 22 -0.74 -3.43 2.01
C LEU A 22 0.06 -2.14 2.01
N THR A 23 -0.16 -1.29 1.02
CA THR A 23 0.21 0.12 1.07
C THR A 23 -0.71 0.86 2.05
N PRO A 24 -0.38 2.09 2.46
CA PRO A 24 -1.28 2.90 3.28
C PRO A 24 -2.63 3.15 2.59
N GLY A 25 -2.63 3.45 1.28
CA GLY A 25 -3.86 3.67 0.52
C GLY A 25 -4.73 2.41 0.39
N GLU A 26 -4.11 1.25 0.19
CA GLU A 26 -4.82 -0.04 0.18
C GLU A 26 -5.42 -0.38 1.56
N TYR A 27 -4.74 -0.02 2.64
CA TYR A 27 -5.27 -0.19 4.00
C TYR A 27 -6.51 0.68 4.23
N GLU A 28 -6.48 1.96 3.84
CA GLU A 28 -7.61 2.88 3.96
C GLU A 28 -8.84 2.39 3.18
N ALA A 29 -8.62 1.83 1.98
CA ALA A 29 -9.70 1.20 1.23
C ALA A 29 -10.23 -0.08 1.90
N ALA A 30 -9.34 -0.90 2.49
CA ALA A 30 -9.73 -2.14 3.16
C ALA A 30 -10.59 -1.91 4.42
N ILE A 31 -10.40 -0.79 5.13
CA ILE A 31 -11.20 -0.41 6.31
C ILE A 31 -12.41 0.46 5.96
N GLY A 32 -12.58 0.86 4.70
CA GLY A 32 -13.71 1.65 4.23
C GLY A 32 -13.57 3.16 4.46
N GLU A 33 -12.39 3.66 4.78
CA GLU A 33 -12.10 5.11 4.88
C GLU A 33 -12.04 5.77 3.49
N LYS A 34 -11.64 5.00 2.46
CA LYS A 34 -11.59 5.48 1.06
C LYS A 34 -12.24 4.49 0.08
N PRO A 35 -12.83 4.97 -1.04
CA PRO A 35 -13.29 4.12 -2.12
C PRO A 35 -12.14 3.33 -2.78
N LEU A 36 -12.40 2.08 -3.19
CA LEU A 36 -11.41 1.22 -3.85
C LEU A 36 -10.88 1.81 -5.18
N ASP A 37 -11.72 2.55 -5.90
CA ASP A 37 -11.40 3.23 -7.16
C ASP A 37 -10.56 4.51 -6.96
N SER A 38 -10.38 4.95 -5.71
CA SER A 38 -9.51 6.09 -5.37
C SER A 38 -8.08 5.69 -5.01
N ILE A 39 -7.74 4.39 -5.05
CA ILE A 39 -6.38 3.93 -4.76
C ILE A 39 -5.44 4.33 -5.90
N GLU A 40 -4.34 4.98 -5.53
CA GLU A 40 -3.24 5.33 -6.42
C GLU A 40 -1.97 4.55 -6.07
N PHE A 41 -0.96 4.60 -6.94
CA PHE A 41 0.35 4.02 -6.63
C PHE A 41 0.98 4.73 -5.43
N ASP A 42 1.44 3.92 -4.47
CA ASP A 42 2.11 4.43 -3.28
C ASP A 42 3.44 5.08 -3.66
N THR A 43 3.61 6.34 -3.28
CA THR A 43 4.79 7.15 -3.58
C THR A 43 5.22 7.92 -2.34
N PHE A 44 6.51 8.25 -2.26
CA PHE A 44 6.94 9.24 -1.29
C PHE A 44 6.49 10.62 -1.76
N HIS A 45 5.52 11.18 -1.05
CA HIS A 45 5.12 12.57 -1.22
C HIS A 45 6.12 13.46 -0.47
N ASP A 46 6.48 14.60 -1.06
CA ASP A 46 7.42 15.60 -0.50
C ASP A 46 8.89 15.17 -0.38
N THR A 47 9.30 14.11 -1.06
CA THR A 47 10.72 13.80 -1.30
C THR A 47 11.17 14.39 -2.62
N TRP A 48 12.42 14.87 -2.65
CA TRP A 48 13.09 15.58 -3.74
C TRP A 48 12.97 14.94 -5.14
#